data_AF-A0A1V2YKA3-F1
#
_entry.id   AF-A0A1V2YKA3-F1
#
_cell.length_a   1.000
_cell.length_b   1.000
_cell.length_c   1.000
_cell.angle_alpha   90.00
_cell.angle_beta   90.00
_cell.angle_gamma   90.00
#
_symmetry.space_group_name_H-M   'P 1'
#
loop_
_entity.id
_entity.type
_entity.pdbx_description
1 polymer ?
#
loop_
_entity_poly.entity_id
_entity_poly.type
_entity_poly.pdbx_seq_one_letter_code
_entity_poly.pdbx_strand_id
1 'polypeptide(L)'
;MDNELFLIHSDIPDNVIETMLGKSLPTVEFAQILSLVTVTYIDYDGNIKTGDLIVHKDLAQEVAEIFQEIYDSKFPIANISLVDVYNADDNLSMINNNTSAFNYRLIHGSSMLSNHSYGRSIDINPLVNPHVINGTAYPAEAASYIDRTIDTPGLIREGDAVYNAFVSRGWTWGGHWSNPDYQHFEK
;
A
#
# COMPACT_ATOMS: atom_id res chain seq x y z
N MET A 1 5.72 23.59 -16.95
CA MET A 1 5.29 23.18 -15.60
C MET A 1 5.57 21.71 -15.57
N ASP A 2 6.68 21.34 -14.96
CA ASP A 2 7.07 19.94 -14.80
C ASP A 2 6.01 19.31 -13.90
N ASN A 3 5.14 18.49 -14.48
CA ASN A 3 4.27 17.63 -13.69
C ASN A 3 5.21 16.59 -13.08
N GLU A 4 5.67 16.84 -11.86
CA GLU A 4 6.42 15.86 -11.09
C GLU A 4 5.48 14.67 -10.83
N LEU A 5 5.65 13.62 -11.65
CA LEU A 5 4.82 12.41 -11.62
C LEU A 5 4.96 11.64 -10.30
N PHE A 6 6.01 11.94 -9.53
CA PHE A 6 6.35 11.32 -8.25
C PHE A 6 6.92 12.41 -7.33
N LEU A 7 6.07 12.98 -6.49
CA LEU A 7 6.40 14.11 -5.61
C LEU A 7 6.58 13.61 -4.18
N ILE A 8 7.66 14.07 -3.53
CA ILE A 8 7.95 13.76 -2.14
C ILE A 8 7.86 15.03 -1.32
N HIS A 9 7.03 14.99 -0.29
CA HIS A 9 6.99 16.01 0.75
C HIS A 9 7.75 15.49 1.97
N SER A 10 8.88 16.12 2.27
CA SER A 10 9.72 15.79 3.43
C SER A 10 8.90 15.80 4.72
N ASP A 11 8.04 16.81 4.87
CA ASP A 11 7.06 16.96 5.93
C ASP A 11 5.64 16.80 5.35
N ILE A 12 4.76 16.12 6.08
CA ILE A 12 3.36 15.98 5.68
C ILE A 12 2.66 17.35 5.79
N PRO A 13 1.94 17.83 4.75
CA PRO A 13 1.19 19.09 4.82
C PRO A 13 0.18 19.13 5.98
N ASP A 14 0.03 20.27 6.65
CA ASP A 14 -0.83 20.43 7.82
C ASP A 14 -2.28 19.97 7.57
N ASN A 15 -2.84 20.31 6.41
CA ASN A 15 -4.20 19.91 6.04
C ASN A 15 -4.34 18.39 5.89
N VAL A 16 -3.27 17.68 5.55
CA VAL A 16 -3.24 16.21 5.49
C VAL A 16 -3.16 15.66 6.92
N ILE A 17 -2.27 16.19 7.77
CA ILE A 17 -2.19 15.83 9.20
C ILE A 17 -3.55 15.99 9.89
N GLU A 18 -4.25 17.11 9.66
CA GLU A 18 -5.59 17.36 10.22
C GLU A 18 -6.63 16.29 9.85
N THR A 19 -6.52 15.72 8.64
CA THR A 19 -7.43 14.67 8.19
C THR A 19 -7.11 13.30 8.75
N MET A 20 -5.83 13.05 9.09
CA MET A 20 -5.33 11.78 9.64
C MET A 20 -5.42 11.69 11.17
N LEU A 21 -5.33 12.83 11.86
CA LEU A 21 -5.25 12.86 13.32
C LEU A 21 -6.51 12.27 13.97
N GLY A 22 -6.33 11.30 14.86
CA GLY A 22 -7.42 10.57 15.51
C GLY A 22 -8.06 9.48 14.65
N LYS A 23 -7.54 9.26 13.43
CA LYS A 23 -7.83 8.12 12.56
C LYS A 23 -6.56 7.28 12.39
N SER A 24 -5.86 7.40 11.26
CA SER A 24 -4.63 6.64 10.99
C SER A 24 -3.43 7.18 11.75
N LEU A 25 -3.44 8.45 12.20
CA LEU A 25 -2.34 9.09 12.89
C LEU A 25 -2.66 9.30 14.39
N PRO A 26 -1.82 8.80 15.32
CA PRO A 26 -2.10 8.88 16.74
C PRO A 26 -1.82 10.27 17.32
N THR A 27 -0.74 10.94 16.91
CA THR A 27 -0.36 12.28 17.37
C THR A 27 0.36 13.06 16.26
N VAL A 28 0.38 14.39 16.38
CA VAL A 28 1.11 15.27 15.44
C VAL A 28 2.61 15.02 15.50
N GLU A 29 3.18 14.74 16.68
CA GLU A 29 4.60 14.42 16.84
C GLU A 29 4.96 13.14 16.09
N PHE A 30 4.04 12.18 16.00
CA PHE A 30 4.25 10.95 15.24
C PHE A 30 4.40 11.21 13.73
N ALA A 31 3.83 12.30 13.21
CA ALA A 31 4.01 12.67 11.80
C ALA A 31 5.47 13.01 11.44
N GLN A 32 6.32 13.35 12.41
CA GLN A 32 7.72 13.77 12.17
C GLN A 32 8.64 12.65 11.66
N ILE A 33 8.20 11.39 11.74
CA ILE A 33 8.92 10.24 11.16
C ILE A 33 8.37 9.83 9.79
N LEU A 34 7.29 10.47 9.34
CA LEU A 34 6.56 10.12 8.14
C LEU A 34 6.75 11.19 7.05
N SER A 35 6.55 10.80 5.81
CA SER A 35 6.53 11.68 4.63
C SER A 35 5.35 11.32 3.75
N LEU A 36 4.84 12.32 3.03
CA LEU A 36 3.83 12.13 2.00
C LEU A 36 4.53 11.94 0.65
N VAL A 37 4.17 10.86 -0.05
CA VAL A 37 4.61 10.57 -1.41
C VAL A 37 3.39 10.53 -2.31
N THR A 38 3.31 11.47 -3.24
CA THR A 38 2.30 11.47 -4.29
C THR A 38 2.86 10.72 -5.49
N VAL A 39 2.19 9.65 -5.90
CA VAL A 39 2.62 8.76 -6.98
C VAL A 39 1.64 8.80 -8.15
N THR A 40 2.15 8.58 -9.36
CA THR A 40 1.33 8.36 -10.56
C THR A 40 1.13 6.87 -10.80
N TYR A 41 -0.07 6.46 -11.20
CA TYR A 41 -0.39 5.07 -11.54
C TYR A 41 -1.37 4.97 -12.71
N ILE A 42 -1.51 3.76 -13.26
CA ILE A 42 -2.50 3.45 -14.30
C ILE A 42 -3.63 2.65 -13.65
N ASP A 43 -4.86 3.13 -13.78
CA ASP A 43 -6.04 2.41 -13.27
C ASP A 43 -6.47 1.24 -14.17
N TYR A 44 -7.49 0.49 -13.76
CA TYR A 44 -7.95 -0.68 -14.50
C TYR A 44 -8.56 -0.34 -15.87
N ASP A 45 -8.98 0.91 -16.07
CA ASP A 45 -9.47 1.43 -17.35
C ASP A 45 -8.35 2.00 -18.23
N GLY A 46 -7.10 1.98 -17.74
CA GLY A 46 -5.93 2.49 -18.45
C GLY A 46 -5.72 4.00 -18.31
N ASN A 47 -6.45 4.67 -17.41
CA ASN A 47 -6.27 6.10 -17.17
C ASN A 47 -5.07 6.36 -16.26
N ILE A 48 -4.38 7.47 -16.53
CA ILE A 48 -3.34 7.99 -15.63
C ILE A 48 -4.03 8.68 -14.46
N LYS A 49 -3.69 8.25 -13.25
CA LYS A 49 -4.18 8.78 -11.97
C LYS A 49 -3.00 9.15 -11.08
N THR A 50 -3.28 9.95 -10.07
CA THR A 50 -2.36 10.20 -8.96
C THR A 50 -3.00 9.74 -7.65
N GLY A 51 -2.17 9.38 -6.68
CA GLY A 51 -2.63 9.05 -5.33
C GLY A 51 -1.52 9.23 -4.32
N ASP A 52 -1.92 9.27 -3.06
CA ASP A 52 -1.05 9.66 -1.95
C ASP A 52 -0.76 8.45 -1.05
N LEU A 53 0.50 8.33 -0.63
CA LEU A 53 0.97 7.36 0.34
C LEU A 53 1.70 8.07 1.47
N ILE A 54 1.41 7.68 2.69
CA ILE A 54 2.20 8.08 3.85
C ILE A 54 3.15 6.93 4.19
N VAL A 55 4.44 7.22 4.21
CA VAL A 55 5.51 6.23 4.45
C VAL A 55 6.53 6.79 5.44
N HIS A 56 7.40 5.94 5.97
CA HIS A 56 8.52 6.39 6.77
C HIS A 56 9.43 7.28 5.91
N LYS A 57 9.88 8.41 6.46
CA LYS A 57 10.66 9.41 5.70
C LYS A 57 11.93 8.83 5.05
N ASP A 58 12.59 7.91 5.73
CA ASP A 58 13.80 7.23 5.22
C ASP A 58 13.51 6.34 3.98
N LEU A 59 12.26 5.99 3.73
CA LEU A 59 11.82 5.17 2.59
C LEU A 59 11.15 6.01 1.49
N ALA A 60 10.91 7.31 1.69
CA ALA A 60 10.09 8.13 0.79
C ALA A 60 10.62 8.15 -0.65
N GLN A 61 11.93 8.35 -0.82
CA GLN A 61 12.59 8.32 -2.13
C GLN A 61 12.50 6.94 -2.79
N GLU A 62 12.76 5.89 -2.01
CA GLU A 62 12.72 4.50 -2.50
C GLU A 62 11.31 4.10 -2.95
N VAL A 63 10.28 4.52 -2.20
CA VAL A 63 8.88 4.29 -2.55
C VAL A 63 8.49 5.04 -3.82
N ALA A 64 8.90 6.30 -3.98
CA ALA A 64 8.67 7.04 -5.23
C ALA A 64 9.25 6.30 -6.44
N GLU A 65 10.47 5.77 -6.32
CA GLU A 65 11.14 4.98 -7.37
C GLU A 65 10.45 3.63 -7.65
N ILE A 66 9.93 2.96 -6.61
CA ILE A 66 9.15 1.73 -6.77
C ILE A 66 7.89 2.02 -7.60
N PHE A 67 7.14 3.06 -7.26
CA PHE A 67 5.92 3.38 -7.99
C PHE A 67 6.18 3.92 -9.40
N GLN A 68 7.32 4.59 -9.63
CA GLN A 68 7.79 4.93 -10.98
C GLN A 68 7.98 3.66 -11.83
N GLU A 69 8.64 2.64 -11.30
CA GLU A 69 8.88 1.37 -12.02
C GLU A 69 7.56 0.62 -12.31
N ILE A 70 6.65 0.58 -11.34
CA ILE A 70 5.31 -0.02 -11.49
C ILE A 70 4.49 0.74 -12.56
N TYR A 71 4.57 2.06 -12.58
CA TYR A 71 3.91 2.90 -13.59
C TYR A 71 4.49 2.66 -14.99
N ASP A 72 5.83 2.63 -15.11
CA ASP A 72 6.52 2.42 -16.39
C ASP A 72 6.23 1.03 -16.97
N SER A 73 6.03 0.01 -16.11
CA SER A 73 5.60 -1.32 -16.53
C SER A 73 4.13 -1.41 -16.91
N LYS A 74 3.36 -0.34 -16.68
CA LYS A 74 1.90 -0.27 -16.86
C LYS A 74 1.15 -1.31 -16.04
N PHE A 75 1.67 -1.67 -14.87
CA PHE A 75 0.95 -2.56 -13.97
C PHE A 75 -0.28 -1.84 -13.43
N PRO A 76 -1.48 -2.43 -13.53
CA PRO A 76 -2.70 -1.74 -13.16
C PRO A 76 -2.91 -1.72 -11.63
N ILE A 77 -3.18 -0.55 -11.08
CA ILE A 77 -3.53 -0.33 -9.67
C ILE A 77 -4.96 0.20 -9.61
N ALA A 78 -5.82 -0.43 -8.81
CA ALA A 78 -7.24 -0.06 -8.79
C ALA A 78 -7.47 1.34 -8.21
N ASN A 79 -6.88 1.61 -7.05
CA ASN A 79 -6.95 2.89 -6.36
C ASN A 79 -5.73 3.08 -5.46
N ILE A 80 -5.29 4.33 -5.28
CA ILE A 80 -4.35 4.73 -4.25
C ILE A 80 -4.94 5.90 -3.50
N SER A 81 -5.19 5.73 -2.22
CA SER A 81 -5.72 6.76 -1.33
C SER A 81 -5.27 6.50 0.10
N LEU A 82 -5.12 7.58 0.88
CA LEU A 82 -4.90 7.46 2.30
C LEU A 82 -6.05 6.68 2.94
N VAL A 83 -5.72 5.78 3.87
CA VAL A 83 -6.70 4.93 4.56
C VAL A 83 -7.74 5.76 5.35
N ASP A 84 -7.43 7.04 5.62
CA ASP A 84 -8.30 8.02 6.28
C ASP A 84 -9.58 8.37 5.50
N VAL A 85 -9.60 8.15 4.18
CA VAL A 85 -10.81 8.20 3.34
C VAL A 85 -11.82 7.15 3.81
N TYR A 86 -11.33 6.03 4.34
CA TYR A 86 -12.11 4.94 4.93
C TYR A 86 -12.18 5.01 6.45
N ASN A 87 -11.92 6.19 7.05
CA ASN A 87 -11.82 6.37 8.51
C ASN A 87 -10.82 5.44 9.20
N ALA A 88 -9.71 5.11 8.52
CA ALA A 88 -8.71 4.15 8.98
C ALA A 88 -9.23 2.72 9.18
N ASP A 89 -10.40 2.38 8.62
CA ASP A 89 -10.89 1.01 8.53
C ASP A 89 -10.13 0.25 7.43
N ASP A 90 -9.19 -0.58 7.88
CA ASP A 90 -8.33 -1.42 7.06
C ASP A 90 -9.15 -2.35 6.15
N ASN A 91 -10.19 -2.98 6.69
CA ASN A 91 -11.02 -3.92 5.94
C ASN A 91 -11.85 -3.21 4.87
N LEU A 92 -12.39 -2.03 5.17
CA LEU A 92 -13.10 -1.22 4.17
C LEU A 92 -12.16 -0.75 3.06
N SER A 93 -10.93 -0.33 3.40
CA SER A 93 -9.88 0.01 2.43
C SER A 93 -9.57 -1.18 1.52
N MET A 94 -9.38 -2.37 2.11
CA MET A 94 -9.06 -3.60 1.38
C MET A 94 -10.20 -4.04 0.44
N ILE A 95 -11.47 -4.00 0.89
CA ILE A 95 -12.63 -4.32 0.04
C ILE A 95 -12.72 -3.39 -1.18
N ASN A 96 -12.33 -2.12 -1.02
CA ASN A 96 -12.26 -1.16 -2.11
C ASN A 96 -11.01 -1.30 -2.98
N ASN A 97 -10.22 -2.37 -2.77
CA ASN A 97 -8.99 -2.66 -3.50
C ASN A 97 -7.97 -1.50 -3.44
N ASN A 98 -7.98 -0.76 -2.34
CA ASN A 98 -7.15 0.42 -2.16
C ASN A 98 -5.71 0.03 -1.79
N THR A 99 -4.77 0.43 -2.63
CA THR A 99 -3.34 0.37 -2.31
C THR A 99 -3.02 1.42 -1.25
N SER A 100 -2.39 1.01 -0.16
CA SER A 100 -2.14 1.89 0.99
C SER A 100 -0.87 1.50 1.75
N ALA A 101 -0.36 2.43 2.56
CA ALA A 101 0.88 2.25 3.33
C ALA A 101 0.63 2.46 4.83
N PHE A 102 0.86 3.67 5.36
CA PHE A 102 0.70 3.91 6.79
C PHE A 102 -0.76 3.76 7.29
N ASN A 103 -0.92 3.04 8.40
CA ASN A 103 -2.12 2.97 9.21
C ASN A 103 -1.72 2.60 10.65
N TYR A 104 -1.85 3.51 11.61
CA TYR A 104 -1.48 3.20 13.00
C TYR A 104 -2.49 2.23 13.64
N ARG A 105 -2.12 0.95 13.67
CA ARG A 105 -2.94 -0.12 14.23
C ARG A 105 -2.11 -1.24 14.86
N LEU A 106 -2.78 -2.05 15.67
CA LEU A 106 -2.24 -3.32 16.13
C LEU A 106 -2.36 -4.37 15.02
N ILE A 107 -1.48 -5.37 15.05
CA ILE A 107 -1.68 -6.61 14.29
C ILE A 107 -2.96 -7.27 14.83
N HIS A 108 -3.82 -7.76 13.94
CA HIS A 108 -5.08 -8.39 14.33
C HIS A 108 -4.85 -9.53 15.33
N GLY A 109 -5.54 -9.50 16.48
CA GLY A 109 -5.39 -10.51 17.53
C GLY A 109 -4.10 -10.41 18.36
N SER A 110 -3.33 -9.33 18.22
CA SER A 110 -2.07 -9.10 18.93
C SER A 110 -2.05 -7.76 19.67
N SER A 111 -1.13 -7.60 20.62
CA SER A 111 -0.81 -6.33 21.28
C SER A 111 0.38 -5.61 20.63
N MET A 112 0.91 -6.13 19.53
CA MET A 112 2.03 -5.54 18.80
C MET A 112 1.52 -4.59 17.71
N LEU A 113 2.22 -3.48 17.52
CA LEU A 113 1.98 -2.60 16.37
C LEU A 113 2.34 -3.32 15.07
N SER A 114 1.54 -3.07 14.04
CA SER A 114 1.84 -3.48 12.66
C SER A 114 3.00 -2.66 12.09
N ASN A 115 3.72 -3.20 11.09
CA ASN A 115 4.70 -2.43 10.34
C ASN A 115 4.08 -1.28 9.52
N HIS A 116 2.78 -1.37 9.20
CA HIS A 116 1.99 -0.24 8.69
C HIS A 116 2.00 0.95 9.66
N SER A 117 2.07 0.72 10.97
CA SER A 117 2.10 1.78 11.99
C SER A 117 3.40 2.58 11.99
N TYR A 118 4.42 2.14 11.26
CA TYR A 118 5.69 2.85 11.12
C TYR A 118 5.87 3.42 9.71
N GLY A 119 4.88 3.25 8.81
CA GLY A 119 4.99 3.65 7.40
C GLY A 119 6.01 2.81 6.62
N ARG A 120 6.26 1.57 7.07
CA ARG A 120 7.28 0.67 6.49
C ARG A 120 6.68 -0.55 5.79
N SER A 121 5.37 -0.52 5.57
CA SER A 121 4.65 -1.53 4.80
C SER A 121 3.80 -0.87 3.72
N ILE A 122 3.61 -1.56 2.60
CA ILE A 122 2.73 -1.17 1.52
C ILE A 122 1.93 -2.40 1.08
N ASP A 123 0.60 -2.25 1.04
CA ASP A 123 -0.32 -3.24 0.49
C ASP A 123 -0.77 -2.81 -0.90
N ILE A 124 -0.62 -3.68 -1.90
CA ILE A 124 -0.93 -3.39 -3.31
C ILE A 124 -2.15 -4.20 -3.77
N ASN A 125 -3.19 -3.49 -4.22
CA ASN A 125 -4.48 -4.05 -4.65
C ASN A 125 -4.99 -5.20 -3.74
N PRO A 126 -5.33 -4.92 -2.46
CA PRO A 126 -5.72 -5.93 -1.48
C PRO A 126 -6.79 -6.94 -1.90
N LEU A 127 -7.78 -6.51 -2.69
CA LEU A 127 -8.90 -7.37 -3.06
C LEU A 127 -8.45 -8.48 -4.01
N VAL A 128 -7.50 -8.21 -4.91
CA VAL A 128 -6.97 -9.20 -5.86
C VAL A 128 -5.69 -9.88 -5.36
N ASN A 129 -5.12 -9.40 -4.25
CA ASN A 129 -3.94 -9.93 -3.57
C ASN A 129 -4.21 -10.16 -2.08
N PRO A 130 -5.13 -11.06 -1.70
CA PRO A 130 -5.56 -11.17 -0.31
C PRO A 130 -4.48 -11.70 0.64
N HIS A 131 -4.64 -11.38 1.92
CA HIS A 131 -4.06 -12.18 2.98
C HIS A 131 -4.87 -13.48 3.15
N VAL A 132 -4.20 -14.62 3.11
CA VAL A 132 -4.79 -15.95 3.26
C VAL A 132 -4.32 -16.59 4.56
N ILE A 133 -5.24 -16.72 5.52
CA ILE A 133 -4.97 -17.39 6.81
C ILE A 133 -5.74 -18.70 6.83
N ASN A 134 -5.02 -19.83 6.95
CA ASN A 134 -5.62 -21.17 6.96
C ASN A 134 -6.64 -21.42 5.83
N GLY A 135 -6.35 -20.91 4.62
CA GLY A 135 -7.21 -21.05 3.44
C GLY A 135 -8.40 -20.08 3.37
N THR A 136 -8.50 -19.12 4.28
CA THR A 136 -9.53 -18.06 4.27
C THR A 136 -8.91 -16.75 3.82
N ALA A 137 -9.50 -16.08 2.82
CA ALA A 137 -9.08 -14.77 2.36
C ALA A 137 -9.59 -13.66 3.28
N TYR A 138 -8.75 -12.64 3.42
CA TYR A 138 -9.08 -11.36 4.05
C TYR A 138 -8.76 -10.26 3.03
N PRO A 139 -9.78 -9.47 2.60
CA PRO A 139 -11.18 -9.53 3.03
C PRO A 139 -11.88 -10.79 2.47
N ALA A 140 -13.02 -11.18 3.04
CA ALA A 140 -13.71 -12.41 2.62
C ALA A 140 -14.17 -12.37 1.15
N GLU A 141 -14.45 -11.17 0.65
CA GLU A 141 -14.77 -10.83 -0.74
C GLU A 141 -13.65 -11.23 -1.72
N ALA A 142 -12.42 -11.37 -1.23
CA ALA A 142 -11.26 -11.76 -2.03
C ALA A 142 -11.11 -13.29 -2.21
N ALA A 143 -12.07 -14.10 -1.76
CA ALA A 143 -11.97 -15.56 -1.75
C ALA A 143 -11.63 -16.17 -3.13
N SER A 144 -12.11 -15.58 -4.24
CA SER A 144 -11.78 -16.05 -5.58
C SER A 144 -10.30 -15.86 -5.95
N TYR A 145 -9.61 -14.92 -5.32
CA TYR A 145 -8.21 -14.57 -5.60
C TYR A 145 -7.19 -15.37 -4.78
N ILE A 146 -7.67 -16.31 -3.94
CA ILE A 146 -6.83 -17.36 -3.34
C ILE A 146 -6.25 -18.24 -4.46
N ASP A 147 -7.04 -18.53 -5.49
CA ASP A 147 -6.55 -19.20 -6.69
C ASP A 147 -5.65 -18.23 -7.48
N ARG A 148 -4.33 -18.43 -7.39
CA ARG A 148 -3.33 -17.60 -8.08
C ARG A 148 -3.16 -17.95 -9.56
N THR A 149 -3.91 -18.93 -10.09
CA THR A 149 -3.87 -19.29 -11.52
C THR A 149 -4.79 -18.41 -12.37
N ILE A 150 -5.69 -17.65 -11.75
CA ILE A 150 -6.57 -16.73 -12.45
C ILE A 150 -5.77 -15.62 -13.12
N ASP A 151 -6.29 -15.14 -14.25
CA ASP A 151 -5.76 -13.98 -14.93
C ASP A 151 -6.69 -12.79 -14.70
N THR A 152 -6.22 -11.85 -13.88
CA THR A 152 -6.97 -10.66 -13.49
C THR A 152 -6.01 -9.47 -13.36
N PRO A 153 -6.42 -8.25 -13.75
CA PRO A 153 -5.62 -7.05 -13.57
C PRO A 153 -5.18 -6.86 -12.12
N GLY A 154 -3.92 -6.48 -11.92
CA GLY A 154 -3.42 -6.05 -10.62
C GLY A 154 -3.03 -7.18 -9.67
N LEU A 155 -3.14 -8.44 -10.12
CA LEU A 155 -2.68 -9.62 -9.38
C LEU A 155 -1.15 -9.73 -9.44
N ILE A 156 -0.53 -9.78 -8.27
CA ILE A 156 0.92 -9.87 -8.11
C ILE A 156 1.36 -11.32 -8.24
N ARG A 157 2.39 -11.54 -9.05
CA ARG A 157 3.08 -12.82 -9.22
C ARG A 157 4.55 -12.65 -8.91
N GLU A 158 5.14 -13.70 -8.35
CA GLU A 158 6.59 -13.74 -8.16
C GLU A 158 7.30 -13.50 -9.50
N GLY A 159 8.26 -12.57 -9.50
CA GLY A 159 9.02 -12.16 -10.68
C GLY A 159 8.31 -11.17 -11.61
N ASP A 160 7.09 -10.70 -11.29
CA ASP A 160 6.46 -9.60 -12.03
C ASP A 160 7.07 -8.22 -11.70
N ALA A 161 6.57 -7.18 -12.36
CA ALA A 161 7.10 -5.83 -12.20
C ALA A 161 6.93 -5.28 -10.77
N VAL A 162 5.81 -5.53 -10.10
CA VAL A 162 5.59 -5.08 -8.71
C VAL A 162 6.53 -5.82 -7.78
N TYR A 163 6.56 -7.14 -7.87
CA TYR A 163 7.45 -7.97 -7.07
C TYR A 163 8.91 -7.53 -7.22
N ASN A 164 9.39 -7.37 -8.46
CA ASN A 164 10.78 -7.00 -8.72
C ASN A 164 11.10 -5.59 -8.23
N ALA A 165 10.18 -4.62 -8.39
CA ALA A 165 10.37 -3.25 -7.92
C ALA A 165 10.64 -3.22 -6.40
N PHE A 166 9.88 -3.98 -5.61
CA PHE A 166 10.09 -4.08 -4.17
C PHE A 166 11.32 -4.92 -3.81
N VAL A 167 11.39 -6.17 -4.29
CA VAL A 167 12.38 -7.16 -3.82
C VAL A 167 13.80 -6.80 -4.25
N SER A 168 13.99 -6.19 -5.42
CA SER A 168 15.32 -5.70 -5.85
C SER A 168 15.92 -4.64 -4.92
N ARG A 169 15.07 -3.96 -4.14
CA ARG A 169 15.44 -2.95 -3.14
C ARG A 169 15.47 -3.51 -1.71
N GLY A 170 15.38 -4.84 -1.56
CA GLY A 170 15.50 -5.51 -0.27
C GLY A 170 14.23 -5.51 0.58
N TRP A 171 13.07 -5.21 0.00
CA TRP A 171 11.78 -5.45 0.66
C TRP A 171 11.47 -6.95 0.68
N THR A 172 10.80 -7.41 1.73
CA THR A 172 10.23 -8.75 1.78
C THR A 172 8.79 -8.74 1.29
N TRP A 173 8.39 -9.79 0.57
CA TRP A 173 7.01 -9.98 0.12
C TRP A 173 6.28 -11.00 1.01
N GLY A 174 5.12 -10.62 1.53
CA GLY A 174 4.28 -11.46 2.38
C GLY A 174 3.72 -12.70 1.67
N GLY A 175 3.73 -12.74 0.33
CA GLY A 175 3.35 -13.91 -0.46
C GLY A 175 4.19 -15.16 -0.19
N HIS A 176 5.38 -15.01 0.43
CA HIS A 176 6.24 -16.14 0.82
C HIS A 176 5.95 -16.70 2.22
N TRP A 177 5.04 -16.09 2.99
CA TRP A 177 4.73 -16.54 4.34
C TRP A 177 3.88 -17.84 4.35
N SER A 178 3.87 -18.55 5.47
CA SER A 178 3.06 -19.77 5.62
C SER A 178 1.55 -19.51 5.54
N ASN A 179 1.13 -18.34 6.02
CA ASN A 179 -0.16 -17.72 5.72
C ASN A 179 0.15 -16.56 4.78
N PRO A 180 0.05 -16.76 3.45
CA PRO A 180 0.52 -15.76 2.48
C PRO A 180 -0.25 -14.45 2.62
N ASP A 181 0.47 -13.34 2.65
CA ASP A 181 -0.10 -12.00 2.54
C ASP A 181 0.29 -11.39 1.19
N TYR A 182 -0.49 -11.68 0.14
CA TYR A 182 -0.08 -11.41 -1.24
C TYR A 182 0.01 -9.92 -1.58
N GLN A 183 -0.73 -9.08 -0.87
CA GLN A 183 -0.72 -7.63 -1.01
C GLN A 183 0.55 -7.01 -0.43
N HIS A 184 1.16 -7.68 0.55
CA HIS A 184 2.00 -7.03 1.53
C HIS A 184 3.48 -7.02 1.19
N PHE A 185 4.09 -5.85 1.25
CA PHE A 185 5.54 -5.67 1.23
C PHE A 185 6.00 -4.89 2.47
N GLU A 186 7.10 -5.31 3.09
CA GLU A 186 7.68 -4.61 4.26
C GLU A 186 9.22 -4.55 4.25
N LYS A 187 9.77 -3.57 5.00
CA LYS A 187 11.22 -3.32 5.16
C LYS A 187 11.56 -2.65 6.49
#